data_AF-A0A453I2K8-F1
#
_entry.id   AF-A0A453I2K8-F1
#
_cell.length_a   1.000
_cell.length_b   1.000
_cell.length_c   1.000
_cell.angle_alpha   90.00
_cell.angle_beta   90.00
_cell.angle_gamma   90.00
#
_symmetry.space_group_name_H-M   'P 1'
#
loop_
_entity.id
_entity.type
_entity.pdbx_description
1 polymer ?
#
loop_
_entity_poly.entity_id
_entity_poly.type
_entity_poly.pdbx_seq_one_letter_code
_entity_poly.pdbx_strand_id
1 'polypeptide(L)'
;AGCNRLVVNSDNMEVIDTMKNGGQSVGTSEEVLDDCYFIACDFPLVRFEHCNREANKVAYEVARLAKFSITRDWFEDPVNEIVPLLIDDGTIISN
;
A
#
# COMPACT_ATOMS: atom_id res chain seq x y z
N ALA A 1 17.98 14.16 3.29
CA ALA A 1 16.68 14.30 3.97
C ALA A 1 15.93 12.99 3.77
N GLY A 2 15.44 12.37 4.85
CA GLY A 2 14.66 11.12 4.77
C GLY A 2 13.18 11.41 4.51
N CYS A 3 12.40 10.34 4.32
CA CYS A 3 10.94 10.45 4.29
C CYS A 3 10.43 10.65 5.73
N ASN A 4 9.94 11.84 6.05
CA ASN A 4 9.48 12.18 7.40
C ASN A 4 7.98 11.95 7.58
N ARG A 5 7.25 11.75 6.49
CA ARG A 5 5.79 11.61 6.47
C ARG A 5 5.37 10.50 5.52
N LEU A 6 4.70 9.50 6.05
CA LEU A 6 4.10 8.39 5.31
C LEU A 6 2.58 8.51 5.37
N VAL A 7 1.92 8.32 4.22
CA VAL A 7 0.47 8.13 4.14
C VAL A 7 0.24 6.79 3.45
N VAL A 8 -0.42 5.88 4.17
CA VAL A 8 -0.76 4.55 3.69
C VAL A 8 -2.24 4.55 3.29
N ASN A 9 -2.50 4.27 2.02
CA ASN A 9 -3.85 4.21 1.46
C ASN A 9 -4.27 2.76 1.20
N SER A 10 -5.54 2.45 1.44
CA SER A 10 -6.15 1.16 1.09
C SER A 10 -7.64 1.32 0.82
N ASP A 11 -8.18 0.52 -0.09
CA ASP A 11 -9.62 0.41 -0.35
C ASP A 11 -10.32 -0.61 0.57
N ASN A 12 -9.58 -1.24 1.47
CA ASN A 12 -10.14 -2.09 2.52
C ASN A 12 -10.28 -1.31 3.84
N MET A 13 -11.52 -0.99 4.18
CA MET A 13 -11.86 -0.25 5.41
C MET A 13 -11.43 -0.98 6.69
N GLU A 14 -11.55 -2.31 6.73
CA GLU A 14 -11.15 -3.12 7.88
C GLU A 14 -9.65 -2.98 8.14
N VAL A 15 -8.82 -3.06 7.08
CA VAL A 15 -7.37 -2.86 7.18
C VAL A 15 -7.04 -1.47 7.71
N ILE A 16 -7.68 -0.43 7.17
CA ILE A 16 -7.41 0.95 7.62
C ILE A 16 -7.80 1.15 9.09
N ASP A 17 -8.95 0.63 9.52
CA ASP A 17 -9.39 0.74 10.91
C ASP A 17 -8.47 -0.03 11.85
N THR A 18 -8.03 -1.24 11.48
CA THR A 18 -7.00 -1.98 12.23
C THR A 18 -5.72 -1.17 12.38
N MET A 19 -5.19 -0.61 11.28
CA MET A 19 -3.94 0.14 11.33
C MET A 19 -4.04 1.42 12.16
N LYS A 20 -5.22 2.09 12.15
CA LYS A 20 -5.50 3.23 13.04
C LYS A 20 -5.58 2.84 14.51
N ASN A 21 -5.99 1.61 14.79
CA ASN A 21 -6.09 1.05 16.15
C ASN A 21 -4.79 0.36 16.61
N GLY A 22 -3.66 0.65 15.96
CA GLY A 22 -2.36 0.16 16.40
C GLY A 22 -1.92 -1.16 15.76
N GLY A 23 -2.49 -1.55 14.62
CA GLY A 23 -2.16 -2.81 13.94
C GLY A 23 -2.81 -4.05 14.55
N GLN A 24 -3.52 -3.89 15.67
CA GLN A 24 -4.16 -4.99 16.38
C GLN A 24 -5.37 -5.52 15.61
N SER A 25 -5.28 -6.75 15.10
CA SER A 25 -6.41 -7.47 14.50
C SER A 25 -6.63 -8.80 15.19
N VAL A 26 -7.80 -9.41 14.97
CA VAL A 26 -8.11 -10.74 15.50
C VAL A 26 -8.36 -11.65 14.31
N GLY A 27 -7.41 -12.54 13.99
CA GLY A 27 -7.60 -13.53 12.91
C GLY A 27 -6.32 -13.93 12.20
N THR A 28 -6.47 -14.61 11.06
CA THR A 28 -5.36 -15.21 10.28
C THR A 28 -4.38 -14.22 9.66
N SER A 29 -4.67 -12.92 9.73
CA SER A 29 -3.85 -11.84 9.16
C SER A 29 -3.21 -10.95 10.23
N GLU A 30 -3.28 -11.35 11.50
CA GLU A 30 -2.81 -10.56 12.64
C GLU A 30 -1.31 -10.28 12.59
N GLU A 31 -0.50 -11.31 12.37
CA GLU A 31 0.96 -11.17 12.30
C GLU A 31 1.39 -10.20 11.19
N VAL A 32 0.75 -10.28 10.01
CA VAL A 32 1.09 -9.43 8.86
C VAL A 32 0.71 -7.96 9.10
N LEU A 33 -0.45 -7.71 9.71
CA LEU A 33 -0.91 -6.35 10.00
C LEU A 33 -0.10 -5.70 11.13
N ASP A 34 0.28 -6.47 12.15
CA ASP A 34 1.16 -6.00 13.24
C ASP A 34 2.56 -5.64 12.71
N ASP A 35 3.15 -6.50 11.88
CA ASP A 35 4.43 -6.23 11.22
C ASP A 35 4.37 -4.96 10.36
N CYS A 36 3.32 -4.81 9.55
CA CYS A 36 3.14 -3.62 8.71
C CYS A 36 3.00 -2.35 9.55
N TYR A 37 2.31 -2.44 10.69
CA TYR A 37 2.15 -1.32 11.61
C TYR A 37 3.48 -0.93 12.22
N PHE A 38 4.26 -1.91 12.69
CA PHE A 38 5.58 -1.66 13.27
C PHE A 38 6.54 -1.03 12.26
N ILE A 39 6.57 -1.52 11.02
CA ILE A 39 7.37 -0.93 9.94
C ILE A 39 6.93 0.50 9.65
N ALA A 40 5.63 0.78 9.69
CA ALA A 40 5.14 2.15 9.50
C ALA A 40 5.60 3.06 10.66
N CYS A 41 5.61 2.57 11.90
CA CYS A 41 6.05 3.34 13.07
C CYS A 41 7.52 3.80 13.03
N ASP A 42 8.36 3.25 12.15
CA ASP A 42 9.71 3.78 11.90
C ASP A 42 9.69 5.20 11.28
N PHE A 43 8.56 5.62 10.70
CA PHE A 43 8.38 6.97 10.15
C PHE A 43 7.85 7.94 11.24
N PRO A 44 8.43 9.15 11.36
CA PRO A 44 8.01 10.12 12.39
C PRO A 44 6.54 10.55 12.34
N LEU A 45 5.93 10.52 11.15
CA LEU A 45 4.53 10.86 10.95
C LEU A 45 3.89 9.87 9.97
N VAL A 46 3.00 9.04 10.46
CA VAL A 46 2.22 8.09 9.66
C VAL A 46 0.75 8.46 9.69
N ARG A 47 0.06 8.28 8.56
CA ARG A 47 -1.41 8.28 8.49
C ARG A 47 -1.89 7.07 7.71
N PHE A 48 -3.02 6.51 8.15
CA PHE A 48 -3.73 5.44 7.46
C PHE A 48 -5.05 6.01 6.95
N GLU A 49 -5.27 6.00 5.64
CA GLU A 49 -6.40 6.63 5.00
C GLU A 49 -7.12 5.63 4.07
N HIS A 50 -8.45 5.62 4.14
CA HIS A 50 -9.24 4.79 3.24
C HIS A 50 -9.42 5.53 1.91
N CYS A 51 -9.14 4.85 0.82
CA CYS A 51 -9.40 5.35 -0.53
C CYS A 51 -10.45 4.50 -1.23
N ASN A 52 -11.11 5.05 -2.24
CA ASN A 52 -12.00 4.26 -3.10
C ASN A 52 -11.19 3.32 -4.00
N ARG A 53 -11.85 2.26 -4.48
CA ARG A 53 -11.23 1.27 -5.35
C ARG A 53 -10.64 1.85 -6.64
N GLU A 54 -11.21 2.92 -7.19
CA GLU A 54 -10.62 3.58 -8.37
C GLU A 54 -9.28 4.26 -8.04
N ALA A 55 -9.14 4.83 -6.85
CA ALA A 55 -7.88 5.43 -6.41
C ALA A 55 -6.84 4.35 -6.03
N ASN A 56 -7.27 3.17 -5.59
CA ASN A 56 -6.36 2.05 -5.27
C ASN A 56 -6.01 1.17 -6.48
N LYS A 57 -6.25 1.64 -7.71
CA LYS A 57 -6.17 0.81 -8.93
C LYS A 57 -4.77 0.25 -9.19
N VAL A 58 -3.71 0.99 -8.90
CA VAL A 58 -2.32 0.51 -9.03
C VAL A 58 -2.11 -0.73 -8.14
N ALA A 59 -2.45 -0.65 -6.85
CA ALA A 59 -2.29 -1.75 -5.91
C ALA A 59 -3.14 -2.97 -6.29
N TYR A 60 -4.37 -2.74 -6.76
CA TYR A 60 -5.23 -3.80 -7.28
C TYR A 60 -4.59 -4.55 -8.45
N GLU A 61 -4.03 -3.83 -9.42
CA GLU A 61 -3.41 -4.43 -10.60
C GLU A 61 -2.12 -5.18 -10.24
N VAL A 62 -1.33 -4.65 -9.31
CA VAL A 62 -0.18 -5.36 -8.72
C VAL A 62 -0.61 -6.70 -8.09
N ALA A 63 -1.63 -6.69 -7.24
CA ALA A 63 -2.15 -7.90 -6.61
C ALA A 63 -2.72 -8.90 -7.64
N ARG A 64 -3.40 -8.39 -8.68
CA ARG A 64 -3.91 -9.21 -9.78
C ARG A 64 -2.78 -9.91 -10.53
N LEU A 65 -1.70 -9.23 -10.83
CA LEU A 65 -0.54 -9.79 -11.52
C LEU A 65 0.23 -10.79 -10.64
N ALA A 66 0.40 -10.48 -9.35
CA ALA A 66 1.07 -11.35 -8.39
C ALA A 66 0.39 -12.72 -8.26
N LYS A 67 -0.94 -12.79 -8.39
CA LYS A 67 -1.70 -14.05 -8.33
C LYS A 67 -1.31 -15.06 -9.42
N PHE A 68 -0.82 -14.59 -10.57
CA PHE A 68 -0.52 -15.43 -11.73
C PHE A 68 0.97 -15.51 -12.06
N SER A 69 1.81 -14.74 -11.38
CA SER A 69 3.25 -14.72 -11.62
C SER A 69 4.00 -15.58 -10.59
N ILE A 70 5.01 -16.32 -11.07
CA ILE A 70 6.13 -16.75 -10.22
C ILE A 70 6.78 -15.49 -9.64
N THR A 71 7.27 -15.57 -8.40
CA THR A 71 8.01 -14.50 -7.71
C THR A 71 8.98 -13.81 -8.67
N ARG A 72 8.67 -12.56 -9.04
CA ARG A 72 9.50 -11.71 -9.87
C ARG A 72 9.87 -10.49 -9.05
N ASP A 73 11.16 -10.25 -8.91
CA ASP A 73 11.67 -9.04 -8.28
C ASP A 73 11.53 -7.88 -9.26
N TRP A 74 10.74 -6.86 -8.92
CA TRP A 74 10.52 -5.65 -9.73
C TRP A 74 11.39 -4.50 -9.20
N PHE A 75 12.69 -4.74 -9.09
CA PHE A 75 13.62 -3.80 -8.44
C PHE A 75 14.08 -2.67 -9.38
N GLU A 76 14.43 -3.00 -10.63
CA GLU A 76 14.92 -2.03 -11.61
C GLU A 76 13.81 -1.52 -12.52
N ASP A 77 13.02 -2.42 -13.10
CA ASP A 77 11.95 -2.07 -14.03
C ASP A 77 10.57 -2.56 -13.53
N PRO A 78 9.55 -1.68 -13.50
CA PRO A 78 8.18 -2.09 -13.25
C PRO A 78 7.65 -2.96 -14.41
N VAL A 79 6.66 -3.80 -14.11
CA VAL A 79 5.93 -4.53 -15.17
C VAL A 79 5.20 -3.56 -16.10
N ASN A 80 5.29 -3.79 -17.42
CA ASN A 80 4.75 -2.87 -18.43
C ASN A 80 3.26 -2.56 -18.21
N GLU A 81 2.51 -3.50 -17.63
CA GLU A 81 1.10 -3.39 -17.31
C GLU A 81 0.79 -2.33 -16.24
N ILE A 82 1.72 -2.05 -15.31
CA ILE A 82 1.50 -1.06 -14.23
C ILE A 82 2.03 0.33 -14.57
N VAL A 83 2.97 0.44 -15.53
CA VAL A 83 3.60 1.72 -15.91
C VAL A 83 2.58 2.84 -16.21
N PRO A 84 1.52 2.61 -17.02
CA PRO A 84 0.55 3.67 -17.30
C PRO A 84 -0.21 4.13 -16.06
N LEU A 85 -0.47 3.20 -15.12
CA LEU A 85 -1.19 3.49 -13.88
C LEU A 85 -0.31 4.29 -12.90
N LEU A 86 0.98 3.99 -12.86
CA LEU A 86 1.95 4.74 -12.04
C LEU A 86 2.13 6.17 -12.54
N ILE A 87 2.16 6.37 -13.87
CA ILE A 87 2.24 7.70 -14.46
C ILE A 87 1.00 8.53 -14.10
N ASP A 88 -0.20 7.94 -14.23
CA ASP A 88 -1.46 8.58 -13.86
C ASP A 88 -1.46 8.99 -12.38
N ASP A 89 -1.15 8.07 -11.47
CA ASP A 89 -1.09 8.30 -10.02
C ASP A 89 -0.08 9.40 -9.63
N GLY A 90 1.14 9.36 -10.19
CA GLY A 90 2.17 10.36 -9.94
C GLY A 90 1.82 11.75 -10.45
N THR A 91 1.08 11.85 -11.56
CA THR A 91 0.62 13.15 -12.09
C THR A 91 -0.47 13.79 -11.23
N ILE A 92 -1.29 13.00 -10.54
CA ILE A 92 -2.32 13.49 -9.61
C ILE A 92 -1.69 14.08 -8.34
N ILE A 93 -0.58 13.50 -7.86
CA ILE A 93 0.14 13.98 -6.66
C ILE A 93 0.94 15.27 -6.94
N SER A 94 1.27 15.54 -8.21
CA SER A 94 2.13 16.64 -8.63
C SER A 94 1.39 17.97 -8.90
N ASN A 95 0.07 18.02 -8.67
CA ASN A 95 -0.81 19.14 -9.04
C ASN A 95 -1.46 19.82 -7.83
#